data_AF-A0A5B8VH81-F1
#
_entry.id   AF-A0A5B8VH81-F1
#
_cell.length_a   1.000
_cell.length_b   1.000
_cell.length_c   1.000
_cell.angle_alpha   90.00
_cell.angle_beta   90.00
_cell.angle_gamma   90.00
#
_symmetry.space_group_name_H-M   'P 1'
#
loop_
_entity.id
_entity.type
_entity.pdbx_description
1 polymer ?
#
loop_
_entity_poly.entity_id
_entity_poly.type
_entity_poly.pdbx_seq_one_letter_code
_entity_poly.pdbx_strand_id
1 'polypeptide(L)'
;MRQRFEQKTTLRTLPIADANLNFKSRDELPPIFKALQFIFTTPELNENVFEILEKRVFPKAKKKVGRKGMDLWHVLVLAVVRHAMGTDWDKLHYMANSDRYTRSIMGVYQTGFSDDNIEFNYQTILDNVSLLDEETLREINGVVVEAGYSIIKKKRKSFV
;
A
#
# COMPACT_ATOMS: atom_id res chain seq x y z
N MET A 1 -0.01 -15.93 11.76
CA MET A 1 -1.14 -15.26 11.07
C MET A 1 -0.55 -14.11 10.29
N ARG A 2 -0.94 -13.89 9.02
CA ARG A 2 -0.62 -12.61 8.37
C ARG A 2 -1.41 -11.54 9.13
N GLN A 3 -0.72 -10.52 9.62
CA GLN A 3 -1.34 -9.48 10.42
C GLN A 3 -1.96 -8.45 9.46
N ARG A 4 -3.14 -7.93 9.79
CA ARG A 4 -3.61 -6.66 9.21
C ARG A 4 -2.54 -5.66 9.63
N PHE A 5 -1.81 -5.11 8.67
CA PHE A 5 -0.61 -4.33 8.96
C PHE A 5 -0.89 -3.32 10.08
N GLU A 6 -0.23 -3.50 11.22
CA GLU A 6 -0.25 -2.53 12.30
C GLU A 6 1.03 -1.71 12.18
N GLN A 7 0.88 -0.41 11.89
CA GLN A 7 2.04 0.46 11.83
C GLN A 7 2.69 0.51 13.22
N LYS A 8 3.88 -0.08 13.34
CA LYS A 8 4.73 0.11 14.52
C LYS A 8 5.24 1.54 14.54
N THR A 9 4.53 2.39 15.26
CA THR A 9 4.92 3.79 15.47
C THR A 9 6.01 3.83 16.54
N THR A 10 7.25 3.62 16.12
CA THR A 10 8.43 3.90 16.94
C THR A 10 8.81 5.37 16.73
N LEU A 11 9.49 6.00 17.70
CA LEU A 11 9.97 7.39 17.63
C LEU A 11 10.75 7.78 16.36
N ARG A 12 11.17 6.81 15.53
CA ARG A 12 11.96 6.99 14.30
C ARG A 12 11.26 6.49 13.02
N THR A 13 10.05 5.92 13.15
CA THR A 13 9.26 5.46 11.99
C THR A 13 8.41 6.61 11.50
N LEU A 14 8.44 6.89 10.21
CA LEU A 14 7.60 7.94 9.63
C LEU A 14 6.16 7.42 9.46
N PRO A 15 5.14 8.04 10.09
CA PRO A 15 3.75 7.62 9.93
C PRO A 15 3.33 7.67 8.46
N ILE A 16 2.55 6.70 7.99
CA ILE A 16 2.08 6.70 6.58
C ILE A 16 1.28 7.98 6.28
N ALA A 17 0.55 8.49 7.29
CA ALA A 17 -0.18 9.74 7.21
C ALA A 17 0.72 10.97 6.96
N ASP A 18 1.96 10.95 7.45
CA ASP A 18 2.90 12.07 7.40
C ASP A 18 3.93 11.95 6.26
N ALA A 19 3.79 10.95 5.39
CA ALA A 19 4.70 10.76 4.27
C ALA A 19 4.64 11.98 3.34
N ASN A 20 5.75 12.74 3.31
CA ASN A 20 5.89 13.97 2.56
C ASN A 20 6.10 13.65 1.08
N LEU A 21 4.99 13.56 0.35
CA LEU A 21 4.97 13.29 -1.08
C LEU A 21 5.25 14.60 -1.83
N ASN A 22 6.32 14.61 -2.63
CA ASN A 22 6.63 15.77 -3.46
C ASN A 22 5.77 15.77 -4.73
N PHE A 23 4.68 16.54 -4.72
CA PHE A 23 3.80 16.72 -5.88
C PHE A 23 4.37 17.65 -6.96
N LYS A 24 5.57 18.20 -6.79
CA LYS A 24 6.23 19.03 -7.82
C LYS A 24 6.85 18.19 -8.95
N SER A 25 7.00 16.88 -8.75
CA SER A 25 7.46 15.99 -9.80
C SER A 25 6.35 15.71 -10.81
N ARG A 26 6.70 15.54 -12.09
CA ARG A 26 5.79 15.04 -13.13
C ARG A 26 5.54 13.53 -13.04
N ASP A 27 6.12 12.87 -12.04
CA ASP A 27 5.91 11.45 -11.80
C ASP A 27 4.44 11.15 -11.52
N GLU A 28 4.01 9.96 -11.93
CA GLU A 28 2.63 9.48 -11.74
C GLU A 28 2.38 8.93 -10.32
N LEU A 29 3.46 8.71 -9.56
CA LEU A 29 3.43 8.11 -8.22
C LEU A 29 2.87 9.01 -7.11
N PRO A 30 3.13 10.32 -7.02
CA PRO A 30 2.64 11.15 -5.92
C PRO A 30 1.11 11.13 -5.75
N PRO A 31 0.28 11.26 -6.81
CA PRO A 31 -1.17 11.10 -6.68
C PRO A 31 -1.60 9.72 -6.18
N ILE A 32 -0.92 8.66 -6.65
CA ILE A 32 -1.21 7.27 -6.29
C ILE A 32 -0.86 7.01 -4.82
N PHE A 33 0.30 7.47 -4.38
CA PHE A 33 0.70 7.43 -2.98
C PHE A 33 -0.27 8.22 -2.10
N LYS A 34 -0.84 9.32 -2.59
CA LYS A 34 -1.87 10.06 -1.84
C LYS A 34 -3.17 9.26 -1.69
N ALA A 35 -3.59 8.55 -2.74
CA ALA A 35 -4.73 7.64 -2.68
C ALA A 35 -4.48 6.50 -1.69
N LEU A 36 -3.29 5.90 -1.70
CA LEU A 36 -2.89 4.88 -0.73
C LEU A 36 -2.90 5.43 0.71
N GLN A 37 -2.34 6.62 0.95
CA GLN A 37 -2.46 7.29 2.27
C GLN A 37 -3.91 7.45 2.70
N PHE A 38 -4.79 7.82 1.76
CA PHE A 38 -6.21 8.01 2.04
C PHE A 38 -6.92 6.70 2.42
N ILE A 39 -6.60 5.59 1.73
CA ILE A 39 -7.05 4.23 2.12
C ILE A 39 -6.57 3.88 3.53
N PHE A 40 -5.31 4.19 3.84
CA PHE A 40 -4.73 3.86 5.15
C PHE A 40 -5.35 4.67 6.29
N THR A 41 -5.64 5.95 6.06
CA THR A 41 -6.13 6.88 7.09
C THR A 41 -7.64 6.87 7.30
N THR A 42 -8.40 6.27 6.39
CA THR A 42 -9.88 6.21 6.45
C THR A 42 -10.33 4.81 6.88
N PRO A 43 -10.80 4.59 8.13
CA PRO A 43 -11.06 3.26 8.66
C PRO A 43 -12.07 2.44 7.84
N GLU A 44 -13.17 3.05 7.40
CA GLU A 44 -14.20 2.37 6.58
C GLU A 44 -13.64 1.91 5.23
N LEU A 45 -12.85 2.77 4.57
CA LEU A 45 -12.22 2.45 3.29
C LEU A 45 -11.12 1.40 3.47
N ASN A 46 -10.37 1.50 4.57
CA ASN A 46 -9.36 0.52 4.94
C ASN A 46 -9.98 -0.87 5.04
N GLU A 47 -11.04 -1.02 5.83
CA GLU A 47 -11.71 -2.32 6.02
C GLU A 47 -12.23 -2.87 4.69
N ASN A 48 -12.91 -2.05 3.88
CA ASN A 48 -13.42 -2.48 2.57
C ASN A 48 -12.31 -2.98 1.63
N VAL A 49 -11.18 -2.26 1.56
CA VAL A 49 -10.04 -2.65 0.72
C VAL A 49 -9.38 -3.92 1.26
N PHE A 50 -9.23 -4.04 2.59
CA PHE A 50 -8.67 -5.25 3.20
C PHE A 50 -9.57 -6.47 3.02
N GLU A 51 -10.90 -6.33 3.05
CA GLU A 51 -11.82 -7.42 2.74
C GLU A 51 -11.65 -7.94 1.31
N ILE A 52 -11.48 -7.05 0.33
CA ILE A 52 -11.23 -7.42 -1.07
C ILE A 52 -9.90 -8.18 -1.18
N LEU A 53 -8.84 -7.63 -0.57
CA LEU A 53 -7.52 -8.25 -0.54
C LEU A 53 -7.55 -9.62 0.14
N GLU A 54 -8.24 -9.75 1.27
CA GLU A 54 -8.36 -11.01 2.00
C GLU A 54 -9.08 -12.06 1.15
N LYS A 55 -10.16 -11.70 0.45
CA LYS A 55 -10.89 -12.63 -0.45
C LYS A 55 -10.00 -13.17 -1.59
N ARG A 56 -9.16 -12.31 -2.16
CA ARG A 56 -8.31 -12.64 -3.32
C ARG A 56 -7.03 -13.37 -2.91
N VAL A 57 -6.36 -12.89 -1.87
CA VAL A 57 -5.11 -13.47 -1.35
C VAL A 57 -5.36 -14.76 -0.55
N PHE A 58 -6.55 -14.93 0.03
CA PHE A 58 -6.97 -16.16 0.72
C PHE A 58 -8.19 -16.81 0.04
N PRO A 59 -8.01 -17.52 -1.10
CA PRO A 59 -9.07 -18.40 -1.57
C PRO A 59 -9.34 -19.46 -0.49
N LYS A 60 -10.64 -19.67 -0.21
CA LYS A 60 -11.32 -20.40 0.90
C LYS A 60 -10.69 -21.70 1.46
N ALA A 61 -9.61 -22.24 0.88
CA ALA A 61 -8.98 -23.52 1.25
C ALA A 61 -7.65 -23.42 2.02
N LYS A 62 -7.03 -22.24 2.22
CA LYS A 62 -5.75 -22.13 2.96
C LYS A 62 -5.76 -21.06 4.04
N LYS A 63 -6.55 -21.28 5.10
CA LYS A 63 -6.45 -20.54 6.40
C LYS A 63 -5.12 -20.77 7.15
N LYS A 64 -4.21 -21.58 6.60
CA LYS A 64 -2.91 -21.91 7.18
C LYS A 64 -1.78 -21.73 6.17
N VAL A 65 -1.32 -20.50 5.96
CA VAL A 65 0.08 -20.33 5.52
C VAL A 65 0.68 -19.13 6.24
N GLY A 66 1.42 -19.41 7.31
CA GLY A 66 2.33 -18.46 7.93
C GLY A 66 3.54 -18.19 7.04
N ARG A 67 3.34 -17.61 5.84
CA ARG A 67 4.46 -17.06 5.07
C ARG A 67 4.95 -15.82 5.80
N LYS A 68 5.99 -16.00 6.61
CA LYS A 68 6.80 -14.93 7.21
C LYS A 68 7.44 -14.14 6.07
N GLY A 69 7.02 -12.91 5.82
CA GLY A 69 7.76 -12.04 4.91
C GLY A 69 7.04 -10.76 4.50
N MET A 70 5.72 -10.78 4.31
CA MET A 70 5.01 -9.61 3.76
C MET A 70 3.54 -9.54 4.18
N ASP A 71 3.16 -8.42 4.79
CA ASP A 71 1.77 -8.09 5.17
C ASP A 71 0.94 -7.63 3.97
N LEU A 72 -0.39 -7.74 4.06
CA LEU A 72 -1.31 -7.39 2.96
C LEU A 72 -1.14 -5.94 2.48
N TRP A 73 -0.82 -5.02 3.39
CA TRP A 73 -0.55 -3.62 3.05
C TRP A 73 0.66 -3.49 2.11
N HIS A 74 1.77 -4.13 2.46
CA HIS A 74 2.98 -4.14 1.63
C HIS A 74 2.71 -4.73 0.25
N VAL A 75 1.92 -5.82 0.18
CA VAL A 75 1.53 -6.45 -1.09
C VAL A 75 0.70 -5.49 -1.94
N LEU A 76 -0.30 -4.82 -1.34
CA LEU A 76 -1.12 -3.83 -2.04
C LEU A 76 -0.26 -2.70 -2.61
N VAL A 77 0.58 -2.08 -1.79
CA VAL A 77 1.41 -0.93 -2.20
C VAL A 77 2.31 -1.32 -3.38
N LEU A 78 3.01 -2.46 -3.30
CA LEU A 78 3.89 -2.91 -4.36
C LEU A 78 3.13 -3.32 -5.63
N ALA A 79 1.95 -3.94 -5.50
CA ALA A 79 1.11 -4.26 -6.65
C ALA A 79 0.62 -3.00 -7.39
N VAL A 80 0.20 -1.99 -6.64
CA VAL A 80 -0.23 -0.70 -7.20
C VAL A 80 0.95 0.02 -7.87
N VAL A 81 2.11 0.07 -7.22
CA VAL A 81 3.33 0.68 -7.80
C VAL A 81 3.73 -0.01 -9.09
N ARG A 82 3.75 -1.36 -9.10
CA ARG A 82 4.08 -2.16 -10.29
C ARG A 82 3.10 -1.90 -11.43
N HIS A 83 1.80 -1.86 -11.12
CA HIS A 83 0.76 -1.63 -12.12
C HIS A 83 0.84 -0.21 -12.70
N ALA A 84 1.03 0.80 -11.85
CA ALA A 84 1.11 2.19 -12.26
C ALA A 84 2.34 2.50 -13.12
N MET A 85 3.50 1.99 -12.72
CA MET A 85 4.78 2.30 -13.38
C MET A 85 5.15 1.30 -14.49
N GLY A 86 4.38 0.22 -14.64
CA GLY A 86 4.69 -0.85 -15.59
C GLY A 86 6.06 -1.52 -15.35
N THR A 87 6.54 -1.55 -14.09
CA THR A 87 7.90 -1.99 -13.77
C THR A 87 8.08 -3.50 -13.84
N ASP A 88 9.28 -3.94 -14.20
CA ASP A 88 9.72 -5.31 -13.99
C ASP A 88 9.95 -5.63 -12.49
N TRP A 89 10.26 -6.90 -12.20
CA TRP A 89 10.43 -7.38 -10.83
C TRP A 89 11.71 -6.87 -10.15
N ASP A 90 12.78 -6.66 -10.92
CA ASP A 90 14.05 -6.14 -10.40
C ASP A 90 13.90 -4.69 -9.96
N LYS A 91 13.23 -3.88 -10.78
CA LYS A 91 12.92 -2.49 -10.47
C LYS A 91 11.96 -2.38 -9.29
N LEU A 92 10.95 -3.25 -9.21
CA LEU A 92 10.05 -3.29 -8.07
C LEU A 92 10.80 -3.66 -6.77
N HIS A 93 11.71 -4.63 -6.83
CA HIS A 93 12.56 -5.00 -5.69
C HIS A 93 13.44 -3.84 -5.23
N TYR A 94 14.05 -3.11 -6.17
CA TYR A 94 14.79 -1.90 -5.86
C TYR A 94 13.88 -0.85 -5.17
N MET A 95 12.67 -0.62 -5.68
CA MET A 95 11.74 0.35 -5.09
C MET A 95 11.31 -0.05 -3.67
N ALA A 96 11.01 -1.34 -3.44
CA ALA A 96 10.65 -1.84 -2.11
C ALA A 96 11.76 -1.62 -1.06
N ASN A 97 13.03 -1.74 -1.47
CA ASN A 97 14.16 -1.72 -0.54
C ASN A 97 14.92 -0.38 -0.48
N SER A 98 14.86 0.44 -1.52
CA SER A 98 15.67 1.67 -1.63
C SER A 98 14.86 2.94 -1.90
N ASP A 99 13.67 2.86 -2.51
CA ASP A 99 12.91 4.07 -2.83
C ASP A 99 12.25 4.64 -1.56
N ARG A 100 12.63 5.87 -1.22
CA ARG A 100 12.16 6.55 -0.01
C ARG A 100 10.64 6.68 0.04
N TYR A 101 10.01 7.04 -1.08
CA TYR A 101 8.57 7.28 -1.10
C TYR A 101 7.78 5.98 -0.95
N THR A 102 8.16 4.95 -1.71
CA THR A 102 7.59 3.60 -1.62
C THR A 102 7.72 3.06 -0.20
N ARG A 103 8.92 3.13 0.40
CA ARG A 103 9.15 2.69 1.78
C ARG A 103 8.37 3.51 2.81
N SER A 104 8.17 4.81 2.58
CA SER A 104 7.39 5.66 3.47
C SER A 104 5.91 5.27 3.47
N ILE A 105 5.36 4.97 2.31
CA ILE A 105 3.96 4.54 2.16
C ILE A 105 3.75 3.11 2.67
N MET A 106 4.76 2.25 2.52
CA MET A 106 4.81 0.95 3.18
C MET A 106 4.92 1.06 4.71
N GLY A 107 5.24 2.24 5.27
CA GLY A 107 5.39 2.45 6.70
C GLY A 107 6.64 1.80 7.30
N VAL A 108 7.61 1.43 6.45
CA VAL A 108 8.89 0.81 6.83
C VAL A 108 10.07 1.78 6.73
N TYR A 109 9.82 3.01 6.25
CA TYR A 109 10.84 4.04 6.21
C TYR A 109 11.16 4.53 7.61
N GLN A 110 12.44 4.44 7.98
CA GLN A 110 12.98 4.94 9.23
C GLN A 110 14.00 6.04 8.94
N THR A 111 13.99 7.11 9.74
CA THR A 111 14.99 8.18 9.64
C THR A 111 16.21 7.86 10.49
N GLY A 112 17.40 7.81 9.87
CA GLY A 112 18.69 7.54 10.52
C GLY A 112 19.22 6.12 10.29
N PHE A 113 20.38 5.81 10.88
CA PHE A 113 20.90 4.44 10.91
C PHE A 113 20.16 3.66 12.00
N SER A 114 19.36 2.67 11.59
CA SER A 114 18.71 1.72 12.48
C SER A 114 18.96 0.30 11.97
N ASP A 115 19.21 -0.62 12.90
CA ASP A 115 19.40 -2.05 12.63
C ASP A 115 18.08 -2.76 12.29
N ASP A 116 16.94 -2.10 12.49
CA ASP A 116 15.59 -2.63 12.23
C ASP A 116 15.08 -2.31 10.80
N ASN A 117 15.99 -2.10 9.84
CA ASN A 117 15.58 -1.87 8.45
C ASN A 117 14.97 -3.14 7.86
N ILE A 118 13.67 -3.09 7.58
CA ILE A 118 12.97 -4.18 6.92
C ILE A 118 13.44 -4.24 5.46
N GLU A 119 14.03 -5.38 5.10
CA GLU A 119 14.41 -5.72 3.75
C GLU A 119 13.48 -6.82 3.21
N PHE A 120 13.01 -6.63 1.99
CA PHE A 120 12.13 -7.58 1.30
C PHE A 120 12.93 -8.35 0.27
N ASN A 121 12.98 -9.68 0.42
CA ASN A 121 13.63 -10.55 -0.56
C ASN A 121 12.84 -10.57 -1.89
N TYR A 122 13.55 -10.58 -3.01
CA TYR A 122 13.00 -10.67 -4.37
C TYR A 122 11.92 -11.74 -4.53
N GLN A 123 12.17 -12.98 -4.12
CA GLN A 123 11.21 -14.07 -4.28
C GLN A 123 9.96 -13.85 -3.44
N THR A 124 10.11 -13.19 -2.29
CA THR A 124 8.97 -12.82 -1.44
C THR A 124 8.10 -11.77 -2.13
N ILE A 125 8.69 -10.76 -2.76
CA ILE A 125 7.92 -9.77 -3.54
C ILE A 125 7.19 -10.47 -4.68
N LEU A 126 7.91 -11.27 -5.47
CA LEU A 126 7.35 -11.95 -6.63
C LEU A 126 6.15 -12.83 -6.23
N ASP A 127 6.32 -13.74 -5.27
CA ASP A 127 5.30 -14.70 -4.87
C ASP A 127 4.05 -14.07 -4.25
N ASN A 128 4.16 -12.88 -3.66
CA ASN A 128 3.05 -12.22 -2.97
C ASN A 128 2.36 -11.19 -3.86
N VAL A 129 3.13 -10.37 -4.58
CA VAL A 129 2.57 -9.35 -5.48
C VAL A 129 1.91 -10.02 -6.70
N SER A 130 2.41 -11.16 -7.16
CA SER A 130 1.76 -11.92 -8.24
C SER A 130 0.39 -12.51 -7.87
N LEU A 131 -0.01 -12.47 -6.60
CA LEU A 131 -1.33 -12.93 -6.16
C LEU A 131 -2.43 -11.90 -6.44
N LEU A 132 -2.06 -10.63 -6.65
CA LEU A 132 -3.00 -9.58 -6.99
C LEU A 132 -3.03 -9.41 -8.51
N ASP A 133 -4.17 -9.75 -9.09
CA ASP A 133 -4.43 -9.53 -10.50
C ASP A 133 -4.91 -8.09 -10.77
N GLU A 134 -4.88 -7.71 -12.04
CA GLU A 134 -5.33 -6.41 -12.50
C GLU A 134 -6.83 -6.19 -12.25
N GLU A 135 -7.63 -7.26 -12.18
CA GLU A 135 -9.04 -7.17 -11.83
C GLU A 135 -9.23 -6.70 -10.38
N THR A 136 -8.48 -7.28 -9.43
CA THR A 136 -8.50 -6.87 -8.03
C THR A 136 -8.05 -5.42 -7.86
N LEU A 137 -7.01 -4.99 -8.59
CA LEU A 137 -6.55 -3.61 -8.53
C LEU A 137 -7.60 -2.62 -9.07
N ARG A 138 -8.34 -3.01 -10.13
CA ARG A 138 -9.47 -2.23 -10.64
C ARG A 138 -10.62 -2.15 -9.65
N GLU A 139 -10.94 -3.25 -8.98
CA GLU A 139 -11.96 -3.30 -7.92
C GLU A 139 -11.62 -2.33 -6.78
N ILE A 140 -10.37 -2.38 -6.29
CA ILE A 140 -9.87 -1.48 -5.25
C ILE A 140 -9.92 -0.02 -5.71
N ASN A 141 -9.48 0.27 -6.94
CA ASN A 141 -9.55 1.62 -7.50
C ASN A 141 -11.00 2.15 -7.54
N GLY A 142 -11.96 1.31 -7.89
CA GLY A 142 -13.39 1.66 -7.86
C GLY A 142 -13.85 2.13 -6.49
N VAL A 143 -13.56 1.36 -5.44
CA VAL A 143 -13.92 1.71 -4.05
C VAL A 143 -13.28 3.03 -3.62
N VAL A 144 -12.02 3.26 -3.99
CA VAL A 144 -11.27 4.48 -3.66
C VAL A 144 -11.88 5.70 -4.35
N VAL A 145 -12.20 5.57 -5.64
CA VAL A 145 -12.81 6.65 -6.44
C VAL A 145 -14.21 7.00 -5.90
N GLU A 146 -15.02 6.02 -5.55
CA GLU A 146 -16.35 6.24 -4.93
C GLU A 146 -16.26 6.95 -3.57
N ALA A 147 -15.31 6.54 -2.73
CA ALA A 147 -15.04 7.21 -1.46
C ALA A 147 -14.58 8.67 -1.68
N GLY A 148 -13.71 8.90 -2.67
CA GLY A 148 -13.28 10.24 -3.08
C GLY A 148 -14.44 11.13 -3.53
N TYR A 149 -15.31 10.63 -4.40
CA TYR A 149 -16.52 11.36 -4.83
C TYR A 149 -17.45 11.70 -3.67
N SER A 150 -17.63 10.78 -2.73
CA SER A 150 -18.48 10.98 -1.55
C SER A 150 -17.99 12.13 -0.66
N ILE A 151 -16.66 12.28 -0.52
CA ILE A 151 -16.06 13.41 0.22
C ILE A 151 -16.27 14.74 -0.51
N ILE A 152 -16.04 14.77 -1.82
CA ILE A 152 -16.24 15.98 -2.64
C ILE A 152 -17.71 16.44 -2.57
N LYS A 153 -18.65 15.50 -2.64
CA LYS A 153 -20.08 15.78 -2.53
C LYS A 153 -20.47 16.30 -1.15
N LYS A 154 -19.92 15.74 -0.07
CA LYS A 154 -20.13 16.24 1.31
C LYS A 154 -19.58 17.64 1.50
N LYS A 155 -18.35 17.92 1.03
CA LYS A 155 -17.76 19.26 1.06
C LYS A 155 -18.60 20.27 0.28
N ARG A 156 -19.07 19.94 -0.92
CA ARG A 156 -19.97 20.82 -1.69
C ARG A 156 -21.25 21.19 -0.95
N LYS A 157 -21.78 20.30 -0.11
CA LYS A 157 -22.98 20.58 0.70
C LYS A 157 -22.73 21.42 1.95
N SER A 158 -21.50 21.52 2.44
CA SER A 158 -21.16 22.35 3.61
C SER A 158 -20.81 23.79 3.25
N PHE A 159 -20.69 24.11 1.96
CA PHE A 159 -20.42 25.46 1.44
C PHE A 159 -21.66 26.12 0.81
N VAL A 160 -22.84 25.50 0.96
CA VAL A 160 -24.15 26.02 0.53
C VAL A 160 -25.02 26.12 1.77
#